data_AF-B0E6F7-F1
#
_entry.id   AF-B0E6F7-F1
#
_cell.length_a   1.000
_cell.length_b   1.000
_cell.length_c   1.000
_cell.angle_alpha   90.00
_cell.angle_beta   90.00
_cell.angle_gamma   90.00
#
_symmetry.space_group_name_H-M   'P 1'
#
loop_
_entity.id
_entity.type
_entity.pdbx_description
1 polymer ?
#
loop_
_entity_poly.entity_id
_entity_poly.type
_entity_poly.pdbx_seq_one_letter_code
_entity_poly.pdbx_strand_id
1 'polypeptide(L)'
;MLHIVLFITFAFANESLVFTALTDDNGDAVGFIAIEFGKCYYYKNNASGYFTHDGDKIKVKLYENSSSCSGVGIEQTTNVNDDNLKNYCEDANSCSVEIKQPPKYIGSHSIVDDDENCTHSDNTIRAYYTDKCYRCNKNNGQYCNYIHESGYVWESVYPNNKCELDERISRTPQWKCDVCNDGFIFQCGEMSTFVIPVLILLSFFL
;
A
#
# COMPACT_ATOMS: atom_id res chain seq x y z
N MET A 1 -20.46 17.95 -39.20
CA MET A 1 -19.06 17.99 -38.71
C MET A 1 -19.10 18.05 -37.19
N LEU A 2 -19.13 16.90 -36.53
CA LEU A 2 -19.08 16.80 -35.07
C LEU A 2 -17.67 16.34 -34.71
N HIS A 3 -16.84 17.27 -34.22
CA HIS A 3 -15.49 16.96 -33.77
C HIS A 3 -15.59 16.37 -32.36
N ILE A 4 -15.68 15.04 -32.27
CA ILE A 4 -15.53 14.34 -31.00
C ILE A 4 -14.04 14.36 -30.66
N VAL A 5 -13.63 15.36 -29.87
CA VAL A 5 -12.34 15.36 -29.19
C VAL A 5 -12.44 14.34 -28.07
N LEU A 6 -11.97 13.12 -28.34
CA LEU A 6 -11.82 12.07 -27.35
C LEU A 6 -10.66 12.48 -26.43
N PHE A 7 -10.96 13.18 -25.34
CA PHE A 7 -10.01 13.34 -24.24
C PHE A 7 -9.83 11.95 -23.61
N ILE A 8 -8.84 11.21 -24.09
CA ILE A 8 -8.29 10.08 -23.34
C ILE A 8 -7.55 10.71 -22.16
N THR A 9 -8.26 10.94 -21.06
CA THR A 9 -7.61 11.09 -19.77
C THR A 9 -6.99 9.73 -19.48
N PHE A 10 -5.75 9.53 -19.91
CA PHE A 10 -4.87 8.59 -19.23
C PHE A 10 -4.78 9.13 -17.81
N ALA A 11 -5.64 8.62 -16.92
CA ALA A 11 -5.38 8.70 -15.51
C ALA A 11 -4.07 7.94 -15.33
N PHE A 12 -2.96 8.68 -15.32
CA PHE A 12 -1.70 8.16 -14.84
C PHE A 12 -2.02 7.66 -13.44
N ALA A 13 -2.21 6.36 -13.26
CA ALA A 13 -2.38 5.83 -11.93
C ALA A 13 -1.09 6.20 -11.19
N ASN A 14 -1.25 6.94 -10.10
CA ASN A 14 -0.16 7.62 -9.43
C ASN A 14 0.90 6.58 -9.07
N GLU A 15 2.11 6.77 -9.60
CA GLU A 15 3.26 5.96 -9.21
C GLU A 15 3.58 6.22 -7.74
N SER A 16 4.06 5.18 -7.08
CA SER A 16 4.49 5.23 -5.69
C SER A 16 5.89 4.64 -5.59
N LEU A 17 6.61 5.05 -4.55
CA LEU A 17 7.76 4.31 -4.09
C LEU A 17 7.26 3.09 -3.31
N VAL A 18 7.47 1.90 -3.87
CA VAL A 18 6.98 0.63 -3.31
C VAL A 18 8.15 -0.17 -2.76
N PHE A 19 8.07 -0.49 -1.47
CA PHE A 19 8.98 -1.39 -0.78
C PHE A 19 8.28 -2.73 -0.60
N THR A 20 8.79 -3.80 -1.20
CA THR A 20 8.19 -5.15 -1.11
C THR A 20 9.05 -6.03 -0.24
N ALA A 21 8.53 -6.49 0.90
CA ALA A 21 9.25 -7.35 1.85
C ALA A 21 8.73 -8.80 1.87
N LEU A 22 7.46 -9.00 1.49
CA LEU A 22 6.85 -10.33 1.43
C LEU A 22 6.31 -10.58 0.03
N THR A 23 6.68 -11.72 -0.56
CA THR A 23 6.32 -12.10 -1.92
C THR A 23 5.75 -13.52 -2.00
N ASP A 24 4.98 -13.78 -3.06
CA ASP A 24 4.60 -15.13 -3.45
C ASP A 24 5.75 -15.86 -4.19
N ASP A 25 5.52 -17.11 -4.58
CA ASP A 25 6.52 -17.92 -5.29
C ASP A 25 6.86 -17.36 -6.70
N ASN A 26 6.05 -16.44 -7.25
CA ASN A 26 6.31 -15.77 -8.51
C ASN A 26 7.08 -14.44 -8.34
N GLY A 27 7.32 -14.03 -7.09
CA GLY A 27 7.94 -12.74 -6.76
C GLY A 27 6.95 -11.58 -6.70
N ASP A 28 5.65 -11.83 -6.77
CA ASP A 28 4.65 -10.78 -6.67
C ASP A 28 4.43 -10.37 -5.20
N ALA A 29 4.16 -9.09 -4.97
CA ALA A 29 3.99 -8.53 -3.64
C ALA A 29 2.77 -9.10 -2.90
N VAL A 30 3.02 -9.62 -1.70
CA VAL A 30 2.02 -10.02 -0.71
C VAL A 30 1.90 -8.96 0.37
N GLY A 31 3.04 -8.49 0.89
CA GLY A 31 3.15 -7.44 1.89
C GLY A 31 4.13 -6.37 1.42
N PHE A 32 3.69 -5.11 1.41
CA PHE A 32 4.47 -4.00 0.89
C PHE A 32 4.16 -2.68 1.58
N ILE A 33 5.09 -1.73 1.55
CA ILE A 33 4.87 -0.33 1.91
C ILE A 33 4.78 0.47 0.62
N ALA A 34 3.84 1.42 0.54
CA ALA A 34 3.73 2.33 -0.59
C ALA A 34 3.70 3.79 -0.12
N ILE A 35 4.57 4.60 -0.73
CA ILE A 35 4.66 6.04 -0.53
C ILE A 35 4.28 6.72 -1.85
N GLU A 36 3.09 7.29 -1.88
CA GLU A 36 2.58 8.07 -3.02
C GLU A 36 3.39 9.35 -3.19
N PHE A 37 3.87 9.60 -4.39
CA PHE A 37 4.55 10.85 -4.68
C PHE A 37 3.56 12.01 -4.68
N GLY A 38 4.02 13.17 -4.22
CA GLY A 38 3.21 14.38 -4.17
C GLY A 38 2.27 14.47 -2.96
N LYS A 39 2.30 13.48 -2.07
CA LYS A 39 1.54 13.45 -0.81
C LYS A 39 2.43 13.86 0.37
N CYS A 40 1.83 14.59 1.32
CA CYS A 40 2.46 14.88 2.60
C CYS A 40 2.14 13.77 3.60
N TYR A 41 3.18 13.14 4.13
CA TYR A 41 3.06 12.09 5.11
C TYR A 41 3.41 12.60 6.49
N TYR A 42 2.50 12.45 7.45
CA TYR A 42 2.79 12.62 8.86
C TYR A 42 3.80 11.56 9.32
N TYR A 43 4.76 12.02 10.12
CA TYR A 43 5.68 11.16 10.85
C TYR A 43 5.73 11.66 12.30
N LYS A 44 5.81 10.73 13.25
CA LYS A 44 5.83 10.93 14.71
C LYS A 44 6.44 12.27 15.17
N ASN A 45 5.92 12.82 16.28
CA ASN A 45 6.39 14.06 16.92
C ASN A 45 6.11 15.31 16.09
N ASN A 46 4.95 15.38 15.44
CA ASN A 46 4.57 16.53 14.62
C ASN A 46 5.57 16.79 13.48
N ALA A 47 6.19 15.74 12.96
CA ALA A 47 7.02 15.80 11.77
C ALA A 47 6.23 15.39 10.53
N SER A 48 6.76 15.72 9.35
CA SER A 48 6.21 15.21 8.10
C SER A 48 7.27 15.06 7.01
N GLY A 49 6.97 14.21 6.03
CA GLY A 49 7.80 13.94 4.87
C GLY A 49 7.01 14.13 3.58
N TYR A 50 7.65 14.75 2.60
CA TYR A 50 7.10 14.91 1.26
C TYR A 50 8.04 14.26 0.24
N PHE A 51 7.49 13.41 -0.60
CA PHE A 51 8.26 12.60 -1.56
C PHE A 51 7.91 13.03 -2.98
N THR A 52 8.94 13.20 -3.80
CA THR A 52 8.82 13.46 -5.24
C THR A 52 9.88 12.66 -5.99
N HIS A 53 9.70 12.47 -7.29
CA HIS A 53 10.71 11.84 -8.12
C HIS A 53 10.84 12.50 -9.51
N ASP A 54 12.01 12.31 -10.11
CA ASP A 54 12.31 12.63 -11.51
C ASP A 54 13.11 11.46 -12.10
N GLY A 55 12.42 10.61 -12.87
CA GLY A 55 12.91 9.28 -13.21
C GLY A 55 13.21 8.46 -11.94
N ASP A 56 14.42 7.91 -11.87
CA ASP A 56 14.90 7.09 -10.73
C ASP A 56 15.39 7.92 -9.52
N LYS A 57 15.40 9.25 -9.63
CA LYS A 57 15.85 10.11 -8.52
C LYS A 57 14.68 10.44 -7.62
N ILE A 58 14.81 10.09 -6.35
CA ILE A 58 13.82 10.37 -5.31
C ILE A 58 14.32 11.55 -4.49
N LYS A 59 13.48 12.58 -4.37
CA LYS A 59 13.71 13.68 -3.45
C LYS A 59 12.75 13.56 -2.27
N VAL A 60 13.33 13.57 -1.07
CA VAL A 60 12.60 13.57 0.19
C VAL A 60 12.81 14.92 0.86
N LYS A 61 11.71 15.55 1.28
CA LYS A 61 11.74 16.77 2.07
C LYS A 61 11.13 16.51 3.44
N LEU A 62 11.93 16.66 4.48
CA LEU A 62 11.54 16.42 5.87
C LEU A 62 11.27 17.74 6.59
N TYR A 63 10.21 17.75 7.39
CA TYR A 63 9.77 18.91 8.18
C TYR A 63 9.67 18.46 9.64
N GLU A 64 10.65 18.83 10.48
CA GLU A 64 10.78 18.28 11.84
C GLU A 64 9.76 18.82 12.85
N ASN A 65 9.08 19.93 12.55
CA ASN A 65 8.14 20.60 13.45
C ASN A 65 6.82 20.99 12.76
N SER A 66 6.45 20.26 11.71
CA SER A 66 5.17 20.42 11.02
C SER A 66 4.61 19.07 10.62
N SER A 67 3.37 18.79 10.99
CA SER A 67 2.58 17.63 10.52
C SER A 67 2.04 17.79 9.09
N SER A 68 2.25 18.94 8.45
CA SER A 68 1.55 19.34 7.22
C SER A 68 2.49 19.79 6.10
N CYS A 69 3.76 19.38 6.14
CA CYS A 69 4.80 19.73 5.16
C CYS A 69 4.92 21.25 4.93
N SER A 70 4.70 22.03 5.99
CA SER A 70 4.75 23.48 5.97
C SER A 70 6.02 24.02 6.64
N GLY A 71 6.50 25.17 6.16
CA GLY A 71 7.70 25.81 6.67
C GLY A 71 8.99 25.40 5.94
N VAL A 72 10.12 25.54 6.64
CA VAL A 72 11.45 25.20 6.10
C VAL A 72 11.70 23.71 6.33
N GLY A 73 11.87 22.96 5.24
CA GLY A 73 12.20 21.53 5.27
C GLY A 73 13.65 21.27 4.88
N ILE A 74 14.19 20.15 5.34
CA ILE A 74 15.51 19.63 4.96
C ILE A 74 15.30 18.69 3.78
N GLU A 75 16.00 18.95 2.68
CA GLU A 75 15.91 18.14 1.46
C GLU A 75 17.08 17.16 1.37
N GLN A 76 16.76 15.92 0.99
CA GLN A 76 17.72 14.90 0.62
C GLN A 76 17.32 14.30 -0.73
N THR A 77 18.30 13.79 -1.47
CA THR A 77 18.07 13.13 -2.75
C THR A 77 18.81 11.82 -2.77
N THR A 78 18.16 10.78 -3.24
CA THR A 78 18.71 9.43 -3.41
C THR A 78 18.21 8.84 -4.74
N ASN A 79 18.76 7.70 -5.13
CA ASN A 79 18.30 6.95 -6.29
C ASN A 79 17.45 5.77 -5.82
N VAL A 80 16.44 5.36 -6.57
CA VAL A 80 15.61 4.19 -6.25
C VAL A 80 16.44 2.90 -6.09
N ASN A 81 17.57 2.80 -6.78
CA ASN A 81 18.49 1.67 -6.72
C ASN A 81 19.53 1.79 -5.58
N ASP A 82 19.43 2.81 -4.73
CA ASP A 82 20.30 2.96 -3.56
C ASP A 82 19.93 1.91 -2.49
N ASP A 83 20.85 1.01 -2.19
CA ASP A 83 20.64 -0.05 -1.21
C ASP A 83 20.29 0.49 0.19
N ASN A 84 20.64 1.75 0.51
CA ASN A 84 20.25 2.37 1.77
C ASN A 84 18.74 2.50 1.93
N LEU A 85 17.97 2.56 0.84
CA LEU A 85 16.52 2.57 0.89
C LEU A 85 15.95 1.27 1.47
N LYS A 86 16.64 0.14 1.30
CA LYS A 86 16.19 -1.15 1.85
C LYS A 86 16.22 -1.18 3.38
N ASN A 87 16.94 -0.26 4.02
CA ASN A 87 16.94 -0.10 5.48
C ASN A 87 15.60 0.39 6.04
N TYR A 88 14.69 0.88 5.20
CA TYR A 88 13.31 1.20 5.59
C TYR A 88 12.40 -0.04 5.64
N CYS A 89 12.88 -1.19 5.19
CA CYS A 89 12.20 -2.47 5.32
C CYS A 89 12.65 -3.18 6.61
N GLU A 90 11.81 -4.05 7.15
CA GLU A 90 12.15 -4.84 8.36
C GLU A 90 13.35 -5.78 8.11
N ASP A 91 13.44 -6.37 6.91
CA ASP A 91 14.61 -7.12 6.44
C ASP A 91 15.11 -6.55 5.11
N ALA A 92 16.24 -5.83 5.17
CA ALA A 92 16.84 -5.20 4.01
C ALA A 92 17.29 -6.22 2.94
N ASN A 93 17.59 -7.47 3.30
CA ASN A 93 18.12 -8.46 2.36
C ASN A 93 17.04 -9.05 1.45
N SER A 94 15.80 -9.13 1.94
CA SER A 94 14.65 -9.65 1.19
C SER A 94 13.80 -8.55 0.56
N CYS A 95 14.14 -7.27 0.81
CA CYS A 95 13.37 -6.14 0.31
C CYS A 95 13.74 -5.71 -1.11
N SER A 96 12.73 -5.49 -1.95
CA SER A 96 12.88 -4.75 -3.20
C SER A 96 12.30 -3.34 -3.08
N VAL A 97 12.88 -2.39 -3.81
CA VAL A 97 12.43 -0.99 -3.87
C VAL A 97 12.26 -0.60 -5.34
N GLU A 98 11.07 -0.15 -5.70
CA GLU A 98 10.73 0.19 -7.09
C GLU A 98 9.80 1.41 -7.13
N ILE A 99 9.88 2.18 -8.21
CA ILE A 99 8.86 3.17 -8.56
C ILE A 99 7.86 2.49 -9.48
N LYS A 100 6.66 2.23 -8.98
CA LYS A 100 5.60 1.55 -9.73
C LYS A 100 4.23 1.86 -9.15
N GLN A 101 3.18 1.45 -9.86
CA GLN A 101 1.84 1.44 -9.28
C GLN A 101 1.79 0.44 -8.11
N PRO A 102 1.24 0.83 -6.96
CA PRO A 102 1.08 -0.09 -5.84
C PRO A 102 0.19 -1.26 -6.24
N PRO A 103 0.53 -2.50 -5.85
CA PRO A 103 -0.34 -3.65 -6.04
C PRO A 103 -1.73 -3.42 -5.44
N LYS A 104 -2.74 -4.09 -6.01
CA LYS A 104 -4.07 -4.13 -5.40
C LYS A 104 -3.97 -4.84 -4.04
N TYR A 105 -4.51 -4.21 -3.01
CA TYR A 105 -4.48 -4.70 -1.63
C TYR A 105 -5.90 -4.88 -1.09
N ILE A 106 -6.01 -5.63 0.00
CA ILE A 106 -7.28 -5.92 0.70
C ILE A 106 -7.31 -5.31 2.10
N GLY A 107 -6.17 -4.87 2.61
CA GLY A 107 -6.07 -4.21 3.90
C GLY A 107 -4.72 -3.55 4.10
N SER A 108 -4.68 -2.66 5.07
CA SER A 108 -3.48 -1.89 5.41
C SER A 108 -3.52 -1.45 6.86
N HIS A 109 -2.35 -1.16 7.42
CA HIS A 109 -2.25 -0.43 8.67
C HIS A 109 -1.10 0.59 8.64
N SER A 110 -1.18 1.64 9.45
CA SER A 110 -0.05 2.56 9.59
C SER A 110 1.16 1.85 10.20
N ILE A 111 2.36 2.31 9.84
CA ILE A 111 3.64 1.84 10.42
C ILE A 111 4.25 2.88 11.36
N VAL A 112 3.60 4.04 11.49
CA VAL A 112 4.00 5.13 12.37
C VAL A 112 2.85 5.38 13.34
N ASP A 113 3.19 5.60 14.61
CA ASP A 113 2.23 5.98 15.63
C ASP A 113 1.78 7.43 15.42
N ASP A 114 0.47 7.62 15.45
CA ASP A 114 -0.21 8.91 15.53
C ASP A 114 -0.66 9.18 16.98
N ASP A 115 -1.56 10.13 17.20
CA ASP A 115 -2.30 10.26 18.46
C ASP A 115 -3.32 9.13 18.68
N GLU A 116 -3.82 9.01 19.91
CA GLU A 116 -4.78 7.97 20.33
C GLU A 116 -6.07 7.91 19.49
N ASN A 117 -6.39 8.96 18.73
CA ASN A 117 -7.57 9.05 17.87
C ASN A 117 -7.23 8.98 16.38
N CYS A 118 -5.97 8.78 16.02
CA CYS A 118 -5.49 8.72 14.63
C CYS A 118 -5.93 9.93 13.79
N THR A 119 -5.78 11.15 14.30
CA THR A 119 -6.25 12.38 13.61
C THR A 119 -5.60 12.64 12.25
N HIS A 120 -4.45 12.04 11.98
CA HIS A 120 -3.71 12.10 10.72
C HIS A 120 -3.82 10.80 9.92
N SER A 121 -4.82 9.95 10.20
CA SER A 121 -5.01 8.62 9.58
C SER A 121 -4.79 8.61 8.06
N ASP A 122 -5.30 9.59 7.32
CA ASP A 122 -5.17 9.69 5.86
C ASP A 122 -3.74 10.00 5.37
N ASN A 123 -2.89 10.55 6.23
CA ASN A 123 -1.54 11.01 5.91
C ASN A 123 -0.44 10.13 6.53
N THR A 124 -0.76 8.90 6.92
CA THR A 124 0.23 7.96 7.48
C THR A 124 0.92 7.14 6.39
N ILE A 125 2.19 6.79 6.61
CA ILE A 125 2.84 5.73 5.83
C ILE A 125 2.28 4.40 6.33
N ARG A 126 1.99 3.49 5.40
CA ARG A 126 1.27 2.24 5.69
C ARG A 126 1.92 1.02 5.08
N ALA A 127 1.77 -0.10 5.77
CA ALA A 127 1.96 -1.43 5.22
C ALA A 127 0.64 -1.93 4.65
N TYR A 128 0.69 -2.55 3.48
CA TYR A 128 -0.44 -3.03 2.69
C TYR A 128 -0.29 -4.52 2.42
N TYR A 129 -1.41 -5.22 2.35
CA TYR A 129 -1.48 -6.67 2.20
C TYR A 129 -2.41 -7.08 1.07
N THR A 130 -1.97 -8.00 0.22
CA THR A 130 -2.74 -8.55 -0.91
C THR A 130 -3.37 -9.90 -0.56
N ASP A 131 -4.26 -10.39 -1.42
CA ASP A 131 -4.92 -11.70 -1.30
C ASP A 131 -4.12 -12.86 -1.91
N LYS A 132 -2.87 -12.60 -2.35
CA LYS A 132 -2.01 -13.60 -2.98
C LYS A 132 -1.64 -14.72 -2.01
N CYS A 133 -1.56 -15.93 -2.56
CA CYS A 133 -1.12 -17.13 -1.84
C CYS A 133 0.42 -17.17 -1.79
N TYR A 134 1.00 -17.29 -0.60
CA TYR A 134 2.45 -17.28 -0.39
C TYR A 134 2.90 -18.36 0.58
N ARG A 135 4.18 -18.74 0.50
CA ARG A 135 4.73 -19.77 1.38
C ARG A 135 5.09 -19.19 2.75
N CYS A 136 4.18 -19.31 3.71
CA CYS A 136 4.37 -18.79 5.07
C CYS A 136 5.17 -19.71 6.00
N ASN A 137 5.24 -21.03 5.72
CA ASN A 137 6.07 -21.94 6.50
C ASN A 137 6.86 -22.89 5.60
N LYS A 138 8.17 -22.64 5.54
CA LYS A 138 9.09 -23.41 4.68
C LYS A 138 9.26 -24.86 5.15
N ASN A 139 9.11 -25.13 6.45
CA ASN A 139 9.43 -26.42 7.06
C ASN A 139 8.35 -27.49 6.86
N ASN A 140 7.08 -27.10 6.78
CA ASN A 140 5.97 -28.02 6.61
C ASN A 140 5.21 -27.83 5.27
N GLY A 141 5.73 -26.98 4.39
CA GLY A 141 5.16 -26.77 3.05
C GLY A 141 3.81 -26.06 3.04
N GLN A 142 3.47 -25.34 4.11
CA GLN A 142 2.22 -24.61 4.20
C GLN A 142 2.27 -23.27 3.46
N TYR A 143 1.10 -22.90 2.96
CA TYR A 143 0.85 -21.63 2.28
C TYR A 143 -0.15 -20.82 3.08
N CYS A 144 -0.08 -19.51 2.93
CA CYS A 144 -1.00 -18.58 3.55
C CYS A 144 -1.51 -17.56 2.54
N ASN A 145 -2.63 -16.92 2.85
CA ASN A 145 -3.06 -15.69 2.20
C ASN A 145 -3.75 -14.78 3.21
N TYR A 146 -3.88 -13.50 2.86
CA TYR A 146 -4.71 -12.57 3.61
C TYR A 146 -6.14 -12.54 3.05
N ILE A 147 -7.07 -12.64 3.99
CA ILE A 147 -8.54 -12.68 3.99
C ILE A 147 -9.29 -11.43 4.46
N HIS A 148 -9.89 -10.57 3.64
CA HIS A 148 -10.89 -9.62 4.17
C HIS A 148 -12.26 -10.33 4.28
N GLU A 149 -12.76 -10.51 5.51
CA GLU A 149 -14.09 -11.08 5.75
C GLU A 149 -14.66 -10.61 7.08
N SER A 150 -15.95 -10.30 7.11
CA SER A 150 -16.70 -9.92 8.32
C SER A 150 -16.09 -8.72 9.08
N GLY A 151 -15.47 -7.76 8.38
CA GLY A 151 -14.87 -6.58 9.00
C GLY A 151 -13.53 -6.85 9.69
N TYR A 152 -12.82 -7.90 9.28
CA TYR A 152 -11.48 -8.23 9.73
C TYR A 152 -10.60 -8.62 8.55
N VAL A 153 -9.30 -8.34 8.66
CA VAL A 153 -8.30 -9.04 7.87
C VAL A 153 -7.78 -10.21 8.68
N TRP A 154 -7.71 -11.35 8.01
CA TRP A 154 -7.28 -12.59 8.57
C TRP A 154 -6.14 -13.18 7.77
N GLU A 155 -5.27 -13.93 8.41
CA GLU A 155 -4.31 -14.80 7.73
C GLU A 155 -4.88 -16.23 7.75
N SER A 156 -5.06 -16.82 6.58
CA SER A 156 -5.56 -18.20 6.43
C SER A 156 -4.41 -19.12 6.02
N VAL A 157 -4.41 -20.36 6.51
CA VAL A 157 -3.36 -21.36 6.23
C VAL A 157 -3.92 -22.51 5.38
N TYR A 158 -3.14 -22.98 4.41
CA TYR A 158 -3.51 -23.96 3.40
C TYR A 158 -2.42 -25.02 3.20
N PRO A 159 -2.79 -26.23 2.71
CA PRO A 159 -1.84 -27.30 2.46
C PRO A 159 -1.08 -27.16 1.13
N ASN A 160 -1.49 -26.24 0.24
CA ASN A 160 -0.92 -26.07 -1.09
C ASN A 160 -1.00 -24.61 -1.57
N ASN A 161 -0.34 -24.34 -2.69
CA ASN A 161 -0.16 -23.01 -3.26
C ASN A 161 -1.37 -22.42 -4.02
N LYS A 162 -2.53 -23.09 -3.99
CA LYS A 162 -3.75 -22.57 -4.60
C LYS A 162 -4.55 -21.69 -3.64
N CYS A 163 -4.40 -21.94 -2.33
CA CYS A 163 -5.17 -21.27 -1.27
C CYS A 163 -6.71 -21.32 -1.48
N GLU A 164 -7.23 -22.46 -1.92
CA GLU A 164 -8.67 -22.67 -2.12
C GLU A 164 -9.42 -22.70 -0.78
N LEU A 165 -10.54 -21.99 -0.68
CA LEU A 165 -11.27 -21.77 0.57
C LEU A 165 -11.73 -23.07 1.26
N ASP A 166 -12.08 -24.09 0.49
CA ASP A 166 -12.52 -25.41 0.98
C ASP A 166 -11.38 -26.28 1.53
N GLU A 167 -10.13 -25.96 1.18
CA GLU A 167 -8.91 -26.64 1.66
C GLU A 167 -8.27 -25.93 2.87
N ARG A 168 -8.87 -24.85 3.38
CA ARG A 168 -8.33 -24.05 4.49
C ARG A 168 -8.16 -24.88 5.76
N ILE A 169 -6.92 -24.93 6.27
CA ILE A 169 -6.55 -25.65 7.49
C ILE A 169 -6.94 -24.84 8.74
N SER A 170 -6.59 -23.56 8.74
CA SER A 170 -6.83 -22.68 9.89
C SER A 170 -6.90 -21.21 9.46
N ARG A 171 -7.28 -20.37 10.41
CA ARG A 171 -7.39 -18.93 10.23
C ARG A 171 -7.09 -18.21 11.53
N THR A 172 -6.31 -17.14 11.44
CA THR A 172 -5.93 -16.28 12.56
C THR A 172 -6.35 -14.85 12.26
N PRO A 173 -7.10 -14.17 13.15
CA PRO A 173 -7.43 -12.76 12.95
C PRO A 173 -6.16 -11.92 13.09
N GLN A 174 -5.89 -11.05 12.13
CA GLN A 174 -4.74 -10.17 12.15
C GLN A 174 -5.14 -8.79 12.70
N TRP A 175 -6.17 -8.18 12.10
CA TRP A 175 -6.75 -6.94 12.63
C TRP A 175 -8.23 -6.79 12.28
N LYS A 176 -8.90 -5.95 13.07
CA LYS A 176 -10.25 -5.46 12.76
C LYS A 176 -10.15 -4.27 11.80
N CYS A 177 -11.07 -4.17 10.86
CA CYS A 177 -11.13 -3.04 9.93
C CYS A 177 -11.60 -1.75 10.61
N ASP A 178 -11.14 -0.62 10.09
CA ASP A 178 -11.61 0.74 10.35
C ASP A 178 -11.58 1.13 11.83
N VAL A 179 -10.49 0.74 12.51
CA VAL A 179 -10.24 1.07 13.91
C VAL A 179 -8.90 1.76 14.06
N CYS A 180 -8.87 2.78 14.93
CA CYS A 180 -7.65 3.27 15.53
C CYS A 180 -7.39 2.45 16.80
N ASN A 181 -6.21 1.85 16.92
CA ASN A 181 -5.78 1.16 18.13
C ASN A 181 -4.36 1.56 18.47
N ASP A 182 -4.17 2.14 19.66
CA ASP A 182 -2.87 2.59 20.17
C ASP A 182 -2.11 3.52 19.19
N GLY A 183 -2.84 4.42 18.52
CA GLY A 183 -2.27 5.36 17.54
C GLY A 183 -1.97 4.75 16.16
N PHE A 184 -2.35 3.50 15.92
CA PHE A 184 -2.25 2.86 14.61
C PHE A 184 -3.63 2.71 13.97
N ILE A 185 -3.77 3.20 12.74
CA ILE A 185 -5.00 3.05 11.96
C ILE A 185 -4.94 1.72 11.20
N PHE A 186 -5.98 0.91 11.33
CA PHE A 186 -6.17 -0.34 10.59
C PHE A 186 -7.36 -0.17 9.66
N GLN A 187 -7.18 -0.46 8.38
CA GLN A 187 -8.20 -0.30 7.36
C GLN A 187 -8.29 -1.52 6.46
N CYS A 188 -9.48 -1.74 5.93
CA CYS A 188 -9.73 -2.70 4.88
C CYS A 188 -9.88 -1.94 3.57
N GLY A 189 -9.21 -2.43 2.54
CA GLY A 189 -9.31 -1.88 1.19
C GLY A 189 -10.36 -2.63 0.41
N GLU A 190 -11.29 -1.92 -0.24
CA GLU A 190 -12.19 -2.56 -1.19
C GLU A 190 -11.39 -3.21 -2.32
N MET A 191 -11.79 -4.44 -2.68
CA MET A 191 -11.58 -4.89 -4.05
C MET A 191 -12.07 -3.77 -4.96
N SER A 192 -11.18 -3.19 -5.77
CA SER A 192 -11.52 -2.39 -6.96
C SER A 192 -12.66 -3.07 -7.73
N THR A 193 -13.90 -2.81 -7.32
CA THR A 193 -15.08 -2.95 -8.15
C THR A 193 -14.95 -1.80 -9.10
N PHE A 194 -14.57 -2.13 -10.33
CA PHE A 194 -14.77 -1.31 -11.50
C PHE A 194 -15.98 -0.40 -11.29
N VAL A 195 -15.75 0.91 -11.19
CA VAL A 195 -16.81 1.87 -11.47
C VAL A 195 -17.11 1.66 -12.94
N ILE A 196 -18.10 0.80 -13.24
CA ILE A 196 -18.66 0.69 -14.59
C ILE A 196 -19.13 2.10 -14.94
N PRO A 197 -18.59 2.76 -15.98
CA PRO A 197 -19.19 4.00 -16.42
C PRO A 197 -20.50 3.64 -17.14
N VAL A 198 -21.60 3.51 -16.39
CA VAL A 198 -22.98 3.48 -16.90
C VAL A 198 -23.40 4.89 -17.35
N LEU A 199 -22.50 5.61 -18.03
CA LEU A 199 -22.72 6.94 -18.57
C LEU A 199 -22.41 7.05 -20.07
N ILE A 200 -22.22 5.93 -20.78
CA ILE A 200 -22.08 5.89 -22.25
C ILE A 200 -23.20 5.08 -22.93
N LEU A 201 -24.40 5.03 -22.35
CA LEU A 201 -25.57 4.46 -23.03
C LEU A 201 -26.76 5.43 -23.17
N LEU A 202 -26.67 6.65 -22.64
CA LEU A 202 -27.70 7.68 -22.86
C LEU A 202 -27.39 8.65 -24.00
N SER A 203 -26.23 8.55 -24.64
CA SER A 203 -25.88 9.31 -25.85
C SER A 203 -26.25 8.61 -27.16
N PHE A 204 -26.84 7.41 -27.11
CA PHE A 204 -27.36 6.68 -28.27
C PHE A 204 -28.90 6.67 -28.36
N PHE A 205 -29.60 7.38 -27.47
CA PHE A 205 -31.06 7.50 -27.47
C PHE A 205 -31.55 8.97 -27.43
N LEU A 206 -30.80 9.88 -28.05
CA LEU A 206 -31.26 11.23 -28.42
C LEU A 206 -30.98 11.49 -29.90
#